data_AF-A0A925EDL6-F1
#
_entry.id   AF-A0A925EDL6-F1
#
_cell.length_a   1.000
_cell.length_b   1.000
_cell.length_c   1.000
_cell.angle_alpha   90.00
_cell.angle_beta   90.00
_cell.angle_gamma   90.00
#
_symmetry.space_group_name_H-M   'P 1'
#
loop_
_entity.id
_entity.type
_entity.pdbx_description
1 polymer ?
#
loop_
_entity_poly.entity_id
_entity_poly.type
_entity_poly.pdbx_seq_one_letter_code
_entity_poly.pdbx_strand_id
1 'polypeptide(L)'
;MKTISHKLIQTIFALAILISSQIACQTVSNPTATPQSLPATETTSPSSPTDAVNLTDDEIKAGIQTSLDIYAQAYNENNPELLEQVVDQENKPFHRIARSRFDNFQLSSQAGTGTFSYTLINITKREFGYVIAQFKTGGGYQADWPFRLVNGVWVITEPTVEQVGEPVITDTEHFTFTTYPWADDVNQQIMDMMETARTNVEKVLGEAPTQKANVKIMPIYGLSPFNPMNAIALYNKNGGAAEDTIEVYTPESFAYSYYDPAIGWEGELQRTLTHEYTHMTHARVFNNAGRLSDWMSEGLAEYVSGADQNLYWACDSARSGTIIPILDESDATYKQDLMHMYLLDQDFGLSYSFAHSLVSFTVENYGGLDGFWKLANALDTTSDFKKAVQSAFGISYEEYDQKWREWLEGQC
;
A
#
# COMPACT_ATOMS: atom_id res chain seq x y z
N MET A 1 27.88 16.52 20.08
CA MET A 1 26.66 16.86 19.32
C MET A 1 27.06 17.00 17.86
N LYS A 2 26.93 15.91 17.09
CA LYS A 2 27.19 15.92 15.65
C LYS A 2 25.94 16.49 14.96
N THR A 3 26.14 17.48 14.12
CA THR A 3 25.14 18.07 13.23
C THR A 3 24.61 16.99 12.30
N ILE A 4 23.36 16.59 12.51
CA ILE A 4 22.62 15.76 11.56
C ILE A 4 22.41 16.61 10.30
N SER A 5 22.80 16.07 9.15
CA SER A 5 22.68 16.72 7.85
C SER A 5 21.22 17.05 7.54
N HIS A 6 20.94 18.27 7.08
CA HIS A 6 19.59 18.69 6.63
C HIS A 6 18.98 17.77 5.55
N LYS A 7 19.82 17.04 4.78
CA LYS A 7 19.32 16.04 3.82
C LYS A 7 18.69 14.82 4.50
N LEU A 8 19.17 14.41 5.67
CA LEU A 8 18.65 13.25 6.40
C LEU A 8 17.25 13.52 6.96
N ILE A 9 16.99 14.76 7.39
CA ILE A 9 15.67 15.19 7.89
C ILE A 9 14.65 15.28 6.73
N GLN A 10 15.08 15.66 5.52
CA GLN A 10 14.21 15.73 4.34
C GLN A 10 13.83 14.33 3.81
N THR A 11 14.71 13.34 3.91
CA THR A 11 14.43 11.95 3.49
C THR A 11 13.50 11.22 4.46
N ILE A 12 13.59 11.48 5.77
CA ILE A 12 12.69 10.91 6.80
C ILE A 12 11.25 11.42 6.62
N PHE A 13 11.09 12.67 6.19
CA PHE A 13 9.79 13.34 6.01
C PHE A 13 8.90 12.73 4.94
N ALA A 14 9.56 12.27 3.89
CA ALA A 14 8.94 11.91 2.65
C ALA A 14 8.49 10.42 2.72
N LEU A 15 9.17 9.61 3.52
CA LEU A 15 8.93 8.17 3.60
C LEU A 15 7.83 7.75 4.59
N ALA A 16 7.47 8.54 5.60
CA ALA A 16 6.34 8.20 6.47
C ALA A 16 4.99 8.13 5.73
N ILE A 17 4.85 8.92 4.67
CA ILE A 17 3.66 8.94 3.80
C ILE A 17 3.67 7.75 2.82
N LEU A 18 4.85 7.27 2.42
CA LEU A 18 5.02 6.05 1.59
C LEU A 18 5.00 4.75 2.40
N ILE A 19 5.48 4.74 3.63
CA ILE A 19 5.36 3.61 4.56
C ILE A 19 3.89 3.39 4.93
N SER A 20 3.07 4.44 4.82
CA SER A 20 1.62 4.27 4.95
C SER A 20 1.05 3.36 3.85
N SER A 21 1.68 3.23 2.67
CA SER A 21 1.20 2.41 1.53
C SER A 21 1.15 0.89 1.79
N GLN A 22 1.56 0.43 2.98
CA GLN A 22 1.64 -0.99 3.34
C GLN A 22 0.66 -1.44 4.42
N ILE A 23 -0.32 -0.60 4.79
CA ILE A 23 -1.37 -0.99 5.75
C ILE A 23 -2.53 -1.63 5.00
N ALA A 24 -2.38 -2.89 4.57
CA ALA A 24 -3.51 -3.69 4.09
C ALA A 24 -3.36 -5.20 4.27
N CYS A 25 -2.87 -5.66 5.42
CA CYS A 25 -2.98 -7.08 5.79
C CYS A 25 -3.63 -7.25 7.15
N GLN A 26 -4.93 -6.93 7.24
CA GLN A 26 -5.79 -7.53 8.26
C GLN A 26 -6.63 -8.63 7.59
N THR A 27 -6.34 -9.88 7.91
CA THR A 27 -7.25 -11.00 7.62
C THR A 27 -8.43 -10.98 8.60
N VAL A 28 -9.31 -9.99 8.48
CA VAL A 28 -10.56 -9.97 9.24
C VAL A 28 -11.49 -11.00 8.63
N SER A 29 -11.60 -12.16 9.26
CA SER A 29 -12.67 -13.12 9.00
C SER A 29 -13.97 -12.52 9.51
N ASN A 30 -14.70 -11.79 8.65
CA ASN A 30 -16.01 -11.28 9.00
C ASN A 30 -17.04 -12.43 9.04
N PRO A 31 -17.86 -12.54 10.10
CA PRO A 31 -18.99 -13.47 10.09
C PRO A 31 -20.00 -13.03 9.02
N THR A 32 -20.46 -13.99 8.22
CA THR A 32 -21.46 -13.83 7.17
C THR A 32 -22.72 -13.12 7.70
N ALA A 33 -22.85 -11.84 7.41
CA ALA A 33 -24.10 -11.10 7.57
C ALA A 33 -24.86 -11.14 6.24
N THR A 34 -26.05 -11.73 6.28
CA THR A 34 -27.01 -11.76 5.18
C THR A 34 -27.29 -10.34 4.66
N PRO A 35 -27.24 -10.07 3.35
CA PRO A 35 -27.44 -8.73 2.82
C PRO A 35 -28.90 -8.31 3.03
N GLN A 36 -29.12 -7.34 3.91
CA GLN A 36 -30.40 -6.67 4.05
C GLN A 36 -30.44 -5.54 3.01
N SER A 37 -31.25 -5.71 1.96
CA SER A 37 -31.43 -4.69 0.93
C SER A 37 -31.99 -3.40 1.56
N LEU A 38 -31.20 -2.33 1.54
CA LEU A 38 -31.70 -1.00 1.85
C LEU A 38 -32.60 -0.53 0.70
N PRO A 39 -33.70 0.19 0.99
CA PRO A 39 -34.57 0.73 -0.05
C PRO A 39 -33.80 1.78 -0.85
N ALA A 40 -33.97 1.72 -2.17
CA ALA A 40 -33.42 2.70 -3.12
C ALA A 40 -33.84 4.11 -2.69
N THR A 41 -32.85 4.89 -2.26
CA THR A 41 -33.03 6.32 -2.04
C THR A 41 -32.86 6.97 -3.41
N GLU A 42 -33.85 7.76 -3.85
CA GLU A 42 -33.74 8.56 -5.07
C GLU A 42 -32.59 9.55 -4.89
N THR A 43 -31.41 9.20 -5.43
CA THR A 43 -30.28 10.11 -5.56
C THR A 43 -30.63 11.08 -6.68
N THR A 44 -30.91 12.33 -6.34
CA THR A 44 -30.96 13.42 -7.32
C THR A 44 -29.62 13.44 -8.06
N SER A 45 -29.65 13.26 -9.39
CA SER A 45 -28.46 13.34 -10.24
C SER A 45 -27.67 14.61 -9.92
N PRO A 46 -26.34 14.53 -9.71
CA PRO A 46 -25.55 15.73 -9.52
C PRO A 46 -25.67 16.58 -10.78
N SER A 47 -26.03 17.85 -10.59
CA SER A 47 -26.06 18.86 -11.63
C SER A 47 -24.72 18.86 -12.38
N SER A 48 -24.76 18.70 -13.71
CA SER A 48 -23.58 18.77 -14.58
C SER A 48 -22.81 20.06 -14.30
N PRO A 49 -21.52 20.02 -13.89
CA PRO A 49 -20.76 21.23 -13.63
C PRO A 49 -20.41 21.86 -14.98
N THR A 50 -21.19 22.86 -15.38
CA THR A 50 -20.94 23.61 -16.62
C THR A 50 -19.92 24.74 -16.41
N ASP A 51 -19.55 25.02 -15.15
CA ASP A 51 -18.80 26.23 -14.79
C ASP A 51 -17.28 26.12 -15.00
N ALA A 52 -16.70 24.91 -14.88
CA ALA A 52 -15.26 24.72 -15.14
C ALA A 52 -14.88 24.86 -16.63
N VAL A 53 -15.86 24.75 -17.54
CA VAL A 53 -15.64 24.73 -19.00
C VAL A 53 -15.14 26.08 -19.54
N ASN A 54 -15.31 27.18 -18.80
CA ASN A 54 -14.97 28.53 -19.25
C ASN A 54 -13.69 29.12 -18.61
N LEU A 55 -13.04 28.41 -17.69
CA LEU A 55 -11.81 28.89 -17.05
C LEU A 55 -10.58 28.59 -17.92
N THR A 56 -9.66 29.53 -17.97
CA THR A 56 -8.33 29.32 -18.56
C THR A 56 -7.51 28.36 -17.69
N ASP A 57 -6.53 27.68 -18.30
CA ASP A 57 -5.68 26.75 -17.56
C ASP A 57 -4.91 27.43 -16.41
N ASP A 58 -4.56 28.71 -16.57
CA ASP A 58 -3.89 29.50 -15.52
C ASP A 58 -4.83 29.80 -14.34
N GLU A 59 -6.10 30.10 -14.60
CA GLU A 59 -7.11 30.29 -13.54
C GLU A 59 -7.39 28.98 -12.79
N ILE A 60 -7.47 27.86 -13.51
CA ILE A 60 -7.62 26.52 -12.93
C ILE A 60 -6.42 26.20 -12.05
N LYS A 61 -5.19 26.38 -12.57
CA LYS A 61 -3.96 26.12 -11.83
C LYS A 61 -3.85 26.97 -10.57
N ALA A 62 -4.16 28.27 -10.65
CA ALA A 62 -4.13 29.16 -9.49
C ALA A 62 -5.15 28.75 -8.41
N GLY A 63 -6.36 28.37 -8.83
CA GLY A 63 -7.39 27.87 -7.94
C GLY A 63 -7.00 26.57 -7.24
N ILE A 64 -6.51 25.58 -8.00
CA ILE A 64 -6.05 24.29 -7.46
C ILE A 64 -4.85 24.48 -6.52
N GLN A 65 -3.87 25.34 -6.86
CA GLN A 65 -2.75 25.63 -5.98
C GLN A 65 -3.22 26.23 -4.65
N THR A 66 -4.21 27.13 -4.68
CA THR A 66 -4.81 27.68 -3.46
C THR A 66 -5.40 26.57 -2.58
N SER A 67 -6.09 25.61 -3.19
CA SER A 67 -6.66 24.48 -2.44
C SER A 67 -5.60 23.54 -1.87
N LEU A 68 -4.52 23.29 -2.62
CA LEU A 68 -3.36 22.54 -2.14
C LEU A 68 -2.66 23.24 -0.97
N ASP A 69 -2.54 24.57 -1.01
CA ASP A 69 -1.94 25.36 0.07
C ASP A 69 -2.78 25.27 1.36
N ILE A 70 -4.10 25.38 1.25
CA ILE A 70 -5.03 25.22 2.37
C ILE A 70 -4.99 23.77 2.90
N TYR A 71 -4.94 22.77 2.01
CA TYR A 71 -4.81 21.36 2.41
C TYR A 71 -3.52 21.12 3.19
N ALA A 72 -2.38 21.64 2.72
CA ALA A 72 -1.12 21.61 3.46
C ALA A 72 -1.23 22.31 4.82
N GLN A 73 -1.85 23.50 4.86
CA GLN A 73 -2.06 24.26 6.09
C GLN A 73 -2.90 23.47 7.10
N ALA A 74 -3.96 22.80 6.66
CA ALA A 74 -4.79 21.95 7.51
C ALA A 74 -3.94 20.90 8.25
N TYR A 75 -3.06 20.19 7.52
CA TYR A 75 -2.17 19.20 8.13
C TYR A 75 -1.11 19.82 9.04
N ASN A 76 -0.52 20.94 8.64
CA ASN A 76 0.51 21.64 9.42
C ASN A 76 -0.01 22.20 10.74
N GLU A 77 -1.25 22.68 10.75
CA GLU A 77 -1.88 23.33 11.91
C GLU A 77 -2.77 22.38 12.72
N ASN A 78 -2.89 21.12 12.29
CA ASN A 78 -3.88 20.17 12.80
C ASN A 78 -5.29 20.80 12.85
N ASN A 79 -5.68 21.43 11.72
CA ASN A 79 -6.92 22.19 11.62
C ASN A 79 -7.91 21.50 10.65
N PRO A 80 -8.86 20.72 11.17
CA PRO A 80 -9.87 20.06 10.34
C PRO A 80 -10.82 21.02 9.62
N GLU A 81 -11.05 22.23 10.13
CA GLU A 81 -11.93 23.21 9.47
C GLU A 81 -11.31 23.74 8.17
N LEU A 82 -9.98 23.79 8.08
CA LEU A 82 -9.29 24.09 6.82
C LEU A 82 -9.39 22.93 5.83
N LEU A 83 -9.32 21.69 6.32
CA LEU A 83 -9.50 20.51 5.47
C LEU A 83 -10.89 20.50 4.81
N GLU A 84 -11.93 20.80 5.59
CA GLU A 84 -13.33 20.83 5.13
C GLU A 84 -13.59 21.88 4.03
N GLN A 85 -12.76 22.93 3.92
CA GLN A 85 -12.89 23.96 2.89
C GLN A 85 -12.45 23.48 1.50
N VAL A 86 -11.56 22.49 1.44
CA VAL A 86 -10.91 22.05 0.20
C VAL A 86 -11.10 20.57 -0.11
N VAL A 87 -11.78 19.83 0.76
CA VAL A 87 -12.24 18.47 0.54
C VAL A 87 -13.73 18.51 0.20
N ASP A 88 -14.12 17.77 -0.84
CA ASP A 88 -15.51 17.66 -1.23
C ASP A 88 -16.38 17.02 -0.14
N GLN A 89 -17.32 17.82 0.38
CA GLN A 89 -18.23 17.42 1.46
C GLN A 89 -19.46 16.64 0.97
N GLU A 90 -19.75 16.68 -0.33
CA GLU A 90 -20.93 16.02 -0.91
C GLU A 90 -20.63 14.56 -1.27
N ASN A 91 -19.40 14.28 -1.71
CA ASN A 91 -18.93 12.92 -2.00
C ASN A 91 -18.59 12.19 -0.68
N LYS A 92 -19.59 11.56 -0.05
CA LYS A 92 -19.45 10.95 1.30
C LYS A 92 -18.38 9.87 1.41
N PRO A 93 -18.23 8.90 0.46
CA PRO A 93 -17.12 7.95 0.50
C PRO A 93 -15.75 8.64 0.48
N PHE A 94 -15.57 9.61 -0.41
CA PHE A 94 -14.32 10.38 -0.53
C PHE A 94 -14.04 11.21 0.74
N HIS A 95 -15.03 11.97 1.23
CA HIS A 95 -14.89 12.76 2.45
C HIS A 95 -14.42 11.88 3.63
N ARG A 96 -14.98 10.67 3.76
CA ARG A 96 -14.59 9.73 4.82
C ARG A 96 -13.11 9.36 4.74
N ILE A 97 -12.60 8.95 3.57
CA ILE A 97 -11.17 8.60 3.45
C ILE A 97 -10.25 9.80 3.67
N ALA A 98 -10.60 10.97 3.13
CA ALA A 98 -9.81 12.19 3.33
C ALA A 98 -9.73 12.55 4.82
N ARG A 99 -10.87 12.50 5.52
CA ARG A 99 -10.93 12.78 6.96
C ARG A 99 -10.17 11.75 7.78
N SER A 100 -10.38 10.47 7.51
CA SER A 100 -9.73 9.39 8.27
C SER A 100 -8.22 9.37 8.03
N ARG A 101 -7.71 9.73 6.84
CA ARG A 101 -6.28 9.94 6.60
C ARG A 101 -5.70 11.10 7.41
N PHE A 102 -6.44 12.21 7.47
CA PHE A 102 -6.05 13.35 8.29
C PHE A 102 -5.96 12.95 9.77
N ASP A 103 -7.02 12.38 10.33
CA ASP A 103 -7.07 12.02 11.76
C ASP A 103 -5.97 10.98 12.11
N ASN A 104 -5.76 9.97 11.27
CA ASN A 104 -4.70 8.98 11.48
C ASN A 104 -3.30 9.59 11.45
N PHE A 105 -3.02 10.52 10.53
CA PHE A 105 -1.75 11.20 10.49
C PHE A 105 -1.53 12.02 11.78
N GLN A 106 -2.54 12.76 12.24
CA GLN A 106 -2.45 13.59 13.44
C GLN A 106 -2.32 12.78 14.74
N LEU A 107 -2.75 11.52 14.74
CA LEU A 107 -2.56 10.58 15.85
C LEU A 107 -1.23 9.83 15.78
N SER A 108 -0.52 9.87 14.64
CA SER A 108 0.73 9.14 14.45
C SER A 108 1.91 9.82 15.17
N SER A 109 2.99 9.06 15.37
CA SER A 109 4.26 9.60 15.89
C SER A 109 4.92 10.66 15.00
N GLN A 110 4.40 10.83 13.77
CA GLN A 110 4.88 11.80 12.79
C GLN A 110 4.09 13.12 12.83
N ALA A 111 3.04 13.21 13.66
CA ALA A 111 2.30 14.44 13.83
C ALA A 111 3.23 15.56 14.31
N GLY A 112 3.24 16.68 13.59
CA GLY A 112 4.04 17.86 13.92
C GLY A 112 5.56 17.71 13.75
N THR A 113 6.07 16.59 13.22
CA THR A 113 7.53 16.42 13.03
C THR A 113 8.05 17.23 11.83
N GLY A 114 7.17 17.86 11.02
CA GLY A 114 7.55 18.72 9.89
C GLY A 114 6.36 19.23 9.09
N THR A 115 6.63 19.66 7.85
CA THR A 115 5.76 20.61 7.14
C THR A 115 5.33 20.10 5.77
N PHE A 116 4.02 19.99 5.58
CA PHE A 116 3.37 19.77 4.30
C PHE A 116 3.49 21.03 3.44
N SER A 117 3.86 20.81 2.19
CA SER A 117 3.84 21.83 1.14
C SER A 117 3.69 21.13 -0.20
N TYR A 118 2.97 21.76 -1.12
CA TYR A 118 2.69 21.21 -2.43
C TYR A 118 2.98 22.23 -3.51
N THR A 119 3.43 21.77 -4.67
CA THR A 119 3.62 22.61 -5.84
C THR A 119 2.97 21.94 -7.04
N LEU A 120 1.93 22.57 -7.58
CA LEU A 120 1.27 22.13 -8.79
C LEU A 120 2.26 22.13 -9.96
N ILE A 121 2.29 21.03 -10.70
CA ILE A 121 3.14 20.82 -11.86
C ILE A 121 2.31 20.98 -13.14
N ASN A 122 1.23 20.21 -13.23
CA ASN A 122 0.40 20.15 -14.42
C ASN A 122 -1.06 19.86 -14.09
N ILE A 123 -1.94 20.10 -15.07
CA ILE A 123 -3.35 19.73 -15.00
C ILE A 123 -3.78 19.00 -16.27
N THR A 124 -4.70 18.06 -16.11
CA THR A 124 -5.39 17.37 -17.21
C THR A 124 -6.89 17.46 -16.99
N LYS A 125 -7.62 18.04 -17.94
CA LYS A 125 -9.10 18.13 -17.88
C LYS A 125 -9.70 16.76 -18.19
N ARG A 126 -10.69 16.35 -17.39
CA ARG A 126 -11.46 15.10 -17.53
C ARG A 126 -12.94 15.41 -17.76
N GLU A 127 -13.72 14.37 -18.02
CA GLU A 127 -15.18 14.48 -18.13
C GLU A 127 -15.82 14.99 -16.84
N PHE A 128 -17.09 15.39 -16.93
CA PHE A 128 -17.89 15.90 -15.80
C PHE A 128 -17.27 17.09 -15.05
N GLY A 129 -16.38 17.85 -15.70
CA GLY A 129 -15.76 19.05 -15.13
C GLY A 129 -14.66 18.77 -14.09
N TYR A 130 -14.15 17.54 -14.05
CA TYR A 130 -13.00 17.19 -13.22
C TYR A 130 -11.68 17.65 -13.86
N VAL A 131 -10.69 17.88 -13.01
CA VAL A 131 -9.31 18.17 -13.39
C VAL A 131 -8.41 17.29 -12.56
N ILE A 132 -7.57 16.48 -13.22
CA ILE A 132 -6.48 15.78 -12.55
C ILE A 132 -5.33 16.74 -12.38
N ALA A 133 -4.90 16.97 -11.15
CA ALA A 133 -3.78 17.82 -10.81
C ALA A 133 -2.58 16.97 -10.46
N GLN A 134 -1.52 17.08 -11.26
CA GLN A 134 -0.21 16.54 -10.92
C GLN A 134 0.54 17.57 -10.09
N PHE A 135 0.99 17.19 -8.90
CA PHE A 135 1.75 18.08 -8.02
C PHE A 135 2.86 17.33 -7.31
N LYS A 136 3.87 18.06 -6.84
CA LYS A 136 4.93 17.52 -5.98
C LYS A 136 4.77 17.98 -4.54
N THR A 137 5.23 17.16 -3.61
CA THR A 137 5.36 17.50 -2.19
C THR A 137 6.69 18.20 -1.92
N GLY A 138 6.81 18.88 -0.77
CA GLY A 138 8.09 19.42 -0.29
C GLY A 138 9.19 18.37 -0.12
N GLY A 139 8.81 17.08 0.02
CA GLY A 139 9.71 15.93 0.08
C GLY A 139 10.16 15.40 -1.28
N GLY A 140 9.63 15.93 -2.39
CA GLY A 140 10.02 15.55 -3.76
C GLY A 140 9.15 14.46 -4.40
N TYR A 141 8.24 13.82 -3.64
CA TYR A 141 7.26 12.87 -4.19
C TYR A 141 6.20 13.57 -5.04
N GLN A 142 5.55 12.83 -5.92
CA GLN A 142 4.45 13.33 -6.75
C GLN A 142 3.16 12.59 -6.49
N ALA A 143 2.04 13.22 -6.85
CA ALA A 143 0.71 12.64 -6.81
C ALA A 143 -0.15 13.25 -7.92
N ASP A 144 -1.14 12.48 -8.37
CA ASP A 144 -2.14 12.85 -9.35
C ASP A 144 -3.51 12.73 -8.69
N TRP A 145 -4.12 13.86 -8.30
CA TRP A 145 -5.41 13.84 -7.60
C TRP A 145 -6.51 14.52 -8.41
N PRO A 146 -7.77 14.05 -8.31
CA PRO A 146 -8.88 14.70 -8.97
C PRO A 146 -9.37 15.91 -8.16
N PHE A 147 -9.68 16.97 -8.89
CA PHE A 147 -10.29 18.20 -8.38
C PHE A 147 -11.56 18.51 -9.17
N ARG A 148 -12.52 19.16 -8.52
CA ARG A 148 -13.68 19.77 -9.20
C ARG A 148 -13.98 21.15 -8.63
N LEU A 149 -14.59 22.02 -9.43
CA LEU A 149 -15.03 23.33 -8.99
C LEU A 149 -16.41 23.23 -8.34
N VAL A 150 -16.53 23.62 -7.06
CA VAL A 150 -17.78 23.63 -6.30
C VAL A 150 -17.95 25.01 -5.66
N ASN A 151 -19.04 25.69 -5.99
CA ASN A 151 -19.35 27.02 -5.43
C ASN A 151 -18.19 28.04 -5.56
N GLY A 152 -17.46 27.99 -6.67
CA GLY A 152 -16.32 28.89 -6.94
C GLY A 152 -15.01 28.48 -6.25
N VAL A 153 -14.96 27.35 -5.55
CA VAL A 153 -13.77 26.81 -4.88
C VAL A 153 -13.38 25.49 -5.54
N TRP A 154 -12.10 25.31 -5.82
CA TRP A 154 -11.58 24.01 -6.25
C TRP A 154 -11.48 23.10 -5.02
N VAL A 155 -12.09 21.93 -5.08
CA VAL A 155 -12.02 20.94 -4.00
C VAL A 155 -11.42 19.65 -4.53
N ILE A 156 -10.62 18.98 -3.70
CA ILE A 156 -10.15 17.61 -3.93
C ILE A 156 -11.37 16.70 -3.82
N THR A 157 -11.50 15.76 -4.75
CA THR A 157 -12.63 14.82 -4.80
C THR A 157 -12.28 13.62 -5.68
N GLU A 158 -13.24 12.72 -5.84
CA GLU A 158 -13.24 11.65 -6.83
C GLU A 158 -14.58 11.66 -7.60
N PRO A 159 -14.66 11.08 -8.81
CA PRO A 159 -15.95 10.83 -9.45
C PRO A 159 -16.84 9.93 -8.59
N THR A 160 -18.16 10.07 -8.74
CA THR A 160 -19.14 9.16 -8.14
C THR A 160 -19.13 7.79 -8.83
N VAL A 161 -19.73 6.78 -8.20
CA VAL A 161 -19.85 5.43 -8.80
C VAL A 161 -20.59 5.49 -10.15
N GLU A 162 -21.59 6.36 -10.27
CA GLU A 162 -22.32 6.55 -11.51
C GLU A 162 -21.46 7.22 -12.59
N GLN A 163 -20.57 8.14 -12.21
CA GLN A 163 -19.68 8.85 -13.14
C GLN A 163 -18.49 8.02 -13.59
N VAL A 164 -18.03 7.04 -12.80
CA VAL A 164 -16.94 6.16 -13.25
C VAL A 164 -17.36 5.20 -14.37
N GLY A 165 -18.67 5.01 -14.53
CA GLY A 165 -19.26 4.15 -15.54
C GLY A 165 -19.51 2.72 -15.05
N GLU A 166 -20.26 1.96 -15.84
CA GLU A 166 -20.49 0.54 -15.56
C GLU A 166 -19.19 -0.26 -15.68
N PRO A 167 -18.97 -1.26 -14.80
CA PRO A 167 -17.76 -2.07 -14.85
C PRO A 167 -17.68 -2.90 -16.13
N VAL A 168 -16.47 -2.98 -16.69
CA VAL A 168 -16.15 -3.83 -17.84
C VAL A 168 -15.39 -5.05 -17.34
N ILE A 169 -15.87 -6.24 -17.71
CA ILE A 169 -15.20 -7.51 -17.39
C ILE A 169 -14.37 -7.95 -18.58
N THR A 170 -13.07 -8.14 -18.35
CA THR A 170 -12.13 -8.60 -19.38
C THR A 170 -11.35 -9.81 -18.90
N ASP A 171 -11.34 -10.86 -19.70
CA ASP A 171 -10.59 -12.08 -19.44
C ASP A 171 -9.25 -12.09 -20.19
N THR A 172 -8.17 -12.42 -19.50
CA THR A 172 -6.88 -12.83 -20.09
C THR A 172 -6.65 -14.33 -19.86
N GLU A 173 -5.45 -14.83 -20.16
CA GLU A 173 -5.09 -16.22 -19.87
C GLU A 173 -5.13 -16.49 -18.35
N HIS A 174 -4.61 -15.57 -17.55
CA HIS A 174 -4.38 -15.78 -16.10
C HIS A 174 -5.32 -14.98 -15.19
N PHE A 175 -6.05 -14.02 -15.73
CA PHE A 175 -6.85 -13.10 -14.93
C PHE A 175 -8.23 -12.86 -15.50
N THR A 176 -9.13 -12.50 -14.59
CA THR A 176 -10.43 -11.89 -14.90
C THR A 176 -10.43 -10.51 -14.26
N PHE A 177 -10.41 -9.47 -15.09
CA PHE A 177 -10.35 -8.08 -14.64
C PHE A 177 -11.74 -7.46 -14.57
N THR A 178 -11.96 -6.65 -13.54
CA THR A 178 -13.05 -5.66 -13.47
C THR A 178 -12.42 -4.28 -13.58
N THR A 179 -12.73 -3.56 -14.66
CA THR A 179 -12.22 -2.20 -14.94
C THR A 179 -13.37 -1.22 -15.14
N TYR A 180 -13.06 0.07 -15.22
CA TYR A 180 -14.07 1.13 -15.35
C TYR A 180 -13.66 2.16 -16.41
N PRO A 181 -14.60 2.65 -17.24
CA PRO A 181 -14.32 3.59 -18.32
C PRO A 181 -13.55 4.86 -17.90
N TRP A 182 -13.77 5.34 -16.68
CA TRP A 182 -13.06 6.51 -16.15
C TRP A 182 -11.53 6.44 -16.25
N ALA A 183 -10.98 5.23 -16.13
CA ALA A 183 -9.55 4.97 -16.14
C ALA A 183 -9.08 4.23 -17.41
N ASP A 184 -9.83 4.34 -18.52
CA ASP A 184 -9.52 3.62 -19.76
C ASP A 184 -8.13 3.92 -20.33
N ASP A 185 -7.56 5.09 -20.03
CA ASP A 185 -6.21 5.46 -20.43
C ASP A 185 -5.10 4.70 -19.69
N VAL A 186 -5.39 4.09 -18.53
CA VAL A 186 -4.43 3.30 -17.74
C VAL A 186 -4.85 1.84 -17.52
N ASN A 187 -6.11 1.48 -17.75
CA ASN A 187 -6.65 0.14 -17.52
C ASN A 187 -5.81 -0.95 -18.18
N GLN A 188 -5.54 -0.83 -19.49
CA GLN A 188 -4.75 -1.84 -20.22
C GLN A 188 -3.32 -1.95 -19.69
N GLN A 189 -2.70 -0.82 -19.36
CA GLN A 189 -1.34 -0.80 -18.82
C GLN A 189 -1.26 -1.56 -17.50
N ILE A 190 -2.21 -1.34 -16.58
CA ILE A 190 -2.27 -2.04 -15.29
C ILE A 190 -2.56 -3.53 -15.48
N MET A 191 -3.40 -3.91 -16.45
CA MET A 191 -3.63 -5.32 -16.81
C MET A 191 -2.34 -6.00 -17.27
N ASP A 192 -1.55 -5.34 -18.12
CA ASP A 192 -0.26 -5.87 -18.59
C ASP A 192 0.76 -5.97 -17.45
N MET A 193 0.72 -5.05 -16.48
CA MET A 193 1.56 -5.09 -15.27
C MET A 193 1.20 -6.26 -14.35
N MET A 194 -0.06 -6.68 -14.31
CA MET A 194 -0.47 -7.89 -13.57
C MET A 194 0.06 -9.17 -14.20
N GLU A 195 0.07 -9.27 -15.54
CA GLU A 195 0.70 -10.39 -16.25
C GLU A 195 2.22 -10.41 -16.01
N THR A 196 2.84 -9.22 -15.96
CA THR A 196 4.26 -9.07 -15.61
C THR A 196 4.52 -9.48 -14.16
N ALA A 197 3.67 -9.06 -13.21
CA ALA A 197 3.78 -9.43 -11.80
C ALA A 197 3.71 -10.95 -11.63
N ARG A 198 2.77 -11.59 -12.31
CA ARG A 198 2.67 -13.05 -12.36
C ARG A 198 3.96 -13.70 -12.87
N THR A 199 4.52 -13.18 -13.94
CA THR A 199 5.77 -13.70 -14.53
C THR A 199 6.96 -13.54 -13.57
N ASN A 200 7.04 -12.40 -12.88
CA ASN A 200 8.08 -12.14 -11.88
C ASN A 200 7.98 -13.12 -10.70
N VAL A 201 6.78 -13.34 -10.18
CA VAL A 201 6.54 -14.30 -9.09
C VAL A 201 6.88 -15.72 -9.52
N GLU A 202 6.42 -16.17 -10.69
CA GLU A 202 6.73 -17.52 -11.20
C GLU A 202 8.24 -17.72 -11.41
N LYS A 203 8.95 -16.70 -11.89
CA LYS A 203 10.39 -16.76 -12.08
C LYS A 203 11.14 -17.01 -10.76
N VAL A 204 10.67 -16.43 -9.66
CA VAL A 204 11.32 -16.56 -8.35
C VAL A 204 10.86 -17.82 -7.62
N LEU A 205 9.54 -18.04 -7.54
CA LEU A 205 8.96 -19.16 -6.79
C LEU A 205 8.95 -20.49 -7.56
N GLY A 206 9.16 -20.47 -8.87
CA GLY A 206 9.14 -21.64 -9.75
C GLY A 206 7.75 -22.13 -10.14
N GLU A 207 6.70 -21.64 -9.49
CA GLU A 207 5.30 -21.97 -9.77
C GLU A 207 4.39 -20.75 -9.63
N ALA A 208 3.20 -20.85 -10.22
CA ALA A 208 2.14 -19.86 -10.10
C ALA A 208 0.75 -20.52 -10.11
N PRO A 209 -0.29 -19.83 -9.63
CA PRO A 209 -1.65 -20.34 -9.66
C PRO A 209 -2.09 -20.73 -11.07
N THR A 210 -2.65 -21.93 -11.21
CA THR A 210 -3.24 -22.40 -12.48
C THR A 210 -4.66 -21.90 -12.69
N GLN A 211 -5.34 -21.52 -11.61
CA GLN A 211 -6.67 -20.92 -11.66
C GLN A 211 -6.55 -19.42 -11.88
N LYS A 212 -7.45 -18.86 -12.70
CA LYS A 212 -7.50 -17.41 -12.91
C LYS A 212 -7.64 -16.67 -11.59
N ALA A 213 -6.99 -15.52 -11.50
CA ALA A 213 -7.14 -14.59 -10.40
C ALA A 213 -8.10 -13.46 -10.76
N ASN A 214 -8.93 -13.05 -9.80
CA ASN A 214 -9.78 -11.88 -9.98
C ASN A 214 -8.96 -10.63 -9.67
N VAL A 215 -9.06 -9.61 -10.52
CA VAL A 215 -8.42 -8.32 -10.30
C VAL A 215 -9.46 -7.22 -10.46
N LYS A 216 -9.53 -6.28 -9.50
CA LYS A 216 -10.36 -5.08 -9.60
C LYS A 216 -9.48 -3.86 -9.72
N ILE A 217 -9.54 -3.16 -10.84
CA ILE A 217 -8.85 -1.88 -11.04
C ILE A 217 -9.83 -0.77 -10.69
N MET A 218 -9.58 -0.11 -9.57
CA MET A 218 -10.48 0.83 -8.93
C MET A 218 -10.05 2.27 -9.20
N PRO A 219 -10.79 3.04 -10.02
CA PRO A 219 -10.49 4.45 -10.26
C PRO A 219 -10.70 5.36 -9.05
N ILE A 220 -11.44 4.89 -8.04
CA ILE A 220 -11.86 5.67 -6.88
C ILE A 220 -11.92 4.80 -5.63
N TYR A 221 -11.81 5.44 -4.46
CA TYR A 221 -12.08 4.83 -3.15
C TYR A 221 -13.55 4.44 -2.96
N GLY A 222 -14.47 5.12 -3.66
CA GLY A 222 -15.91 4.92 -3.52
C GLY A 222 -16.43 3.53 -3.91
N LEU A 223 -15.62 2.69 -4.55
CA LEU A 223 -15.99 1.35 -5.00
C LEU A 223 -15.86 0.33 -3.86
N SER A 224 -16.80 -0.63 -3.83
CA SER A 224 -16.83 -1.67 -2.80
C SER A 224 -15.93 -2.87 -3.18
N PRO A 225 -15.22 -3.49 -2.22
CA PRO A 225 -15.20 -3.19 -0.78
C PRO A 225 -14.37 -1.95 -0.41
N PHE A 226 -14.74 -1.27 0.68
CA PHE A 226 -13.93 -0.20 1.24
C PHE A 226 -12.72 -0.80 1.95
N ASN A 227 -11.56 -0.70 1.32
CA ASN A 227 -10.32 -1.21 1.88
C ASN A 227 -9.69 -0.23 2.88
N PRO A 228 -8.75 -0.71 3.72
CA PRO A 228 -7.95 0.16 4.56
C PRO A 228 -7.27 1.27 3.75
N MET A 229 -7.09 2.40 4.41
CA MET A 229 -6.50 3.59 3.81
C MET A 229 -5.01 3.34 3.62
N ASN A 230 -4.50 3.75 2.45
CA ASN A 230 -3.07 3.70 2.10
C ASN A 230 -2.60 2.31 1.67
N ALA A 231 -3.25 1.71 0.68
CA ALA A 231 -2.63 0.64 -0.09
C ALA A 231 -2.88 0.95 -1.56
N ILE A 232 -1.83 0.92 -2.38
CA ILE A 232 -1.94 1.13 -3.83
C ILE A 232 -2.56 -0.10 -4.48
N ALA A 233 -2.22 -1.28 -3.97
CA ALA A 233 -2.91 -2.52 -4.27
C ALA A 233 -2.92 -3.41 -3.01
N LEU A 234 -3.82 -4.40 -2.99
CA LEU A 234 -3.95 -5.34 -1.89
C LEU A 234 -4.52 -6.68 -2.35
N TYR A 235 -4.04 -7.76 -1.74
CA TYR A 235 -4.60 -9.09 -1.89
C TYR A 235 -5.66 -9.39 -0.81
N ASN A 236 -6.90 -9.59 -1.25
CA ASN A 236 -8.03 -9.99 -0.41
C ASN A 236 -8.29 -11.49 -0.53
N LYS A 237 -8.09 -12.23 0.57
CA LYS A 237 -8.44 -13.65 0.70
C LYS A 237 -9.91 -13.80 1.12
N ASN A 238 -10.78 -14.20 0.20
CA ASN A 238 -12.25 -14.13 0.37
C ASN A 238 -12.94 -15.49 0.46
N GLY A 239 -12.31 -16.50 1.05
CA GLY A 239 -12.95 -17.80 1.25
C GLY A 239 -12.62 -18.84 0.18
N GLY A 240 -11.68 -18.55 -0.72
CA GLY A 240 -11.06 -19.53 -1.62
C GLY A 240 -10.62 -18.92 -2.95
N ALA A 241 -9.83 -19.68 -3.71
CA ALA A 241 -9.20 -19.20 -4.94
C ALA A 241 -10.17 -18.62 -6.00
N ALA A 242 -11.44 -19.02 -6.00
CA ALA A 242 -12.45 -18.45 -6.90
C ALA A 242 -12.93 -17.05 -6.49
N GLU A 243 -12.82 -16.68 -5.20
CA GLU A 243 -13.35 -15.44 -4.62
C GLU A 243 -12.22 -14.46 -4.21
N ASP A 244 -11.02 -14.99 -4.01
CA ASP A 244 -9.79 -14.24 -3.78
C ASP A 244 -9.58 -13.19 -4.90
N THR A 245 -9.23 -11.97 -4.52
CA THR A 245 -9.15 -10.81 -5.42
C THR A 245 -7.89 -10.00 -5.14
N ILE A 246 -7.26 -9.43 -6.17
CA ILE A 246 -6.31 -8.32 -6.03
C ILE A 246 -7.02 -7.03 -6.41
N GLU A 247 -7.01 -6.06 -5.51
CA GLU A 247 -7.65 -4.77 -5.71
C GLU A 247 -6.57 -3.71 -5.90
N VAL A 248 -6.68 -2.92 -6.96
CA VAL A 248 -5.64 -2.00 -7.43
C VAL A 248 -6.25 -0.63 -7.60
N TYR A 249 -5.77 0.39 -6.90
CA TYR A 249 -6.16 1.76 -7.19
C TYR A 249 -5.38 2.29 -8.40
N THR A 250 -6.03 3.09 -9.25
CA THR A 250 -5.38 3.75 -10.38
C THR A 250 -4.56 4.95 -9.92
N PRO A 251 -3.50 5.36 -10.64
CA PRO A 251 -2.63 6.49 -10.24
C PRO A 251 -3.36 7.81 -9.98
N GLU A 252 -4.50 8.04 -10.64
CA GLU A 252 -5.31 9.26 -10.48
C GLU A 252 -6.32 9.20 -9.32
N SER A 253 -6.42 8.07 -8.63
CA SER A 253 -7.26 7.96 -7.44
C SER A 253 -6.57 8.65 -6.26
N PHE A 254 -7.36 9.35 -5.43
CA PHE A 254 -6.84 9.84 -4.16
C PHE A 254 -6.29 8.69 -3.31
N ALA A 255 -6.89 7.50 -3.37
CA ALA A 255 -6.43 6.33 -2.63
C ALA A 255 -5.01 5.88 -3.02
N TYR A 256 -4.58 6.09 -4.27
CA TYR A 256 -3.22 5.77 -4.75
C TYR A 256 -2.13 6.53 -3.99
N SER A 257 -2.45 7.72 -3.48
CA SER A 257 -1.53 8.52 -2.67
C SER A 257 -0.40 9.15 -3.50
N TYR A 258 0.86 8.82 -3.24
CA TYR A 258 2.05 9.46 -3.84
C TYR A 258 3.03 8.42 -4.39
N TYR A 259 3.89 8.84 -5.31
CA TYR A 259 4.95 8.01 -5.90
C TYR A 259 6.27 8.77 -6.03
N ASP A 260 7.40 8.04 -6.03
CA ASP A 260 8.71 8.60 -6.36
C ASP A 260 8.77 8.95 -7.86
N PRO A 261 8.93 10.22 -8.25
CA PRO A 261 9.03 10.57 -9.67
C PRO A 261 10.30 10.02 -10.36
N ALA A 262 11.32 9.60 -9.61
CA ALA A 262 12.49 8.92 -10.19
C ALA A 262 12.17 7.48 -10.62
N ILE A 263 11.16 6.86 -9.99
CA ILE A 263 10.69 5.50 -10.29
C ILE A 263 9.47 5.55 -11.23
N GLY A 264 8.61 6.55 -11.05
CA GLY A 264 7.30 6.64 -11.68
C GLY A 264 6.25 5.82 -10.91
N TRP A 265 4.97 6.15 -11.12
CA TRP A 265 3.89 5.38 -10.53
C TRP A 265 3.88 3.94 -11.07
N GLU A 266 4.32 3.73 -12.32
CA GLU A 266 4.42 2.41 -12.94
C GLU A 266 5.39 1.50 -12.18
N GLY A 267 6.59 1.99 -11.85
CA GLY A 267 7.59 1.18 -11.16
C GLY A 267 7.15 0.83 -9.73
N GLU A 268 6.57 1.79 -9.01
CA GLU A 268 5.99 1.57 -7.68
C GLU A 268 4.87 0.54 -7.74
N LEU A 269 3.90 0.72 -8.65
CA LEU A 269 2.78 -0.20 -8.80
C LEU A 269 3.27 -1.59 -9.22
N GLN A 270 4.20 -1.71 -10.17
CA GLN A 270 4.71 -3.02 -10.60
C GLN A 270 5.32 -3.82 -9.44
N ARG A 271 6.05 -3.13 -8.55
CA ARG A 271 6.61 -3.74 -7.34
C ARG A 271 5.49 -4.20 -6.41
N THR A 272 4.51 -3.34 -6.11
CA THR A 272 3.37 -3.69 -5.25
C THR A 272 2.54 -4.82 -5.85
N LEU A 273 2.25 -4.84 -7.15
CA LEU A 273 1.52 -5.93 -7.78
C LEU A 273 2.27 -7.27 -7.68
N THR A 274 3.60 -7.24 -7.78
CA THR A 274 4.44 -8.44 -7.58
C THR A 274 4.38 -8.92 -6.12
N HIS A 275 4.38 -7.98 -5.16
CA HIS A 275 4.20 -8.26 -3.73
C HIS A 275 2.84 -8.93 -3.45
N GLU A 276 1.73 -8.30 -3.88
CA GLU A 276 0.39 -8.81 -3.63
C GLU A 276 0.12 -10.14 -4.35
N TYR A 277 0.63 -10.31 -5.58
CA TYR A 277 0.52 -11.57 -6.30
C TYR A 277 1.34 -12.70 -5.65
N THR A 278 2.41 -12.35 -4.91
CA THR A 278 3.17 -13.33 -4.12
C THR A 278 2.32 -13.89 -2.98
N HIS A 279 1.57 -13.04 -2.26
CA HIS A 279 0.63 -13.50 -1.23
C HIS A 279 -0.41 -14.45 -1.78
N MET A 280 -1.00 -14.11 -2.94
CA MET A 280 -1.96 -14.98 -3.62
C MET A 280 -1.33 -16.31 -4.03
N THR A 281 -0.14 -16.26 -4.62
CA THR A 281 0.58 -17.45 -5.10
C THR A 281 0.90 -18.38 -3.93
N HIS A 282 1.42 -17.84 -2.84
CA HIS A 282 1.60 -18.57 -1.59
C HIS A 282 0.28 -19.23 -1.13
N ALA A 283 -0.81 -18.46 -1.04
CA ALA A 283 -2.09 -18.96 -0.55
C ALA A 283 -2.74 -20.04 -1.44
N ARG A 284 -2.49 -20.03 -2.76
CA ARG A 284 -3.13 -20.96 -3.71
C ARG A 284 -2.27 -22.15 -4.09
N VAL A 285 -0.95 -21.97 -4.16
CA VAL A 285 0.00 -22.99 -4.63
C VAL A 285 0.70 -23.66 -3.45
N PHE A 286 1.21 -22.85 -2.52
CA PHE A 286 2.10 -23.29 -1.46
C PHE A 286 1.41 -23.47 -0.10
N ASN A 287 0.08 -23.34 -0.01
CA ASN A 287 -0.67 -23.52 1.24
C ASN A 287 -0.62 -24.96 1.81
N ASN A 288 0.07 -25.89 1.13
CA ASN A 288 0.45 -27.21 1.63
C ASN A 288 1.90 -27.28 2.16
N ALA A 289 2.69 -26.21 2.05
CA ALA A 289 4.08 -26.09 2.50
C ALA A 289 4.22 -25.44 3.90
N GLY A 290 3.12 -25.35 4.65
CA GLY A 290 3.05 -24.85 6.03
C GLY A 290 2.39 -23.46 6.14
N ARG A 291 1.77 -23.16 7.29
CA ARG A 291 1.27 -21.81 7.59
C ARG A 291 2.46 -20.88 7.86
N LEU A 292 2.63 -19.87 7.01
CA LEU A 292 3.59 -18.80 7.25
C LEU A 292 3.16 -17.94 8.44
N SER A 293 4.13 -17.56 9.28
CA SER A 293 3.96 -16.44 10.22
C SER A 293 3.95 -15.11 9.47
N ASP A 294 3.54 -14.04 10.14
CA ASP A 294 3.38 -12.71 9.56
C ASP A 294 4.65 -12.24 8.82
N TRP A 295 5.81 -12.29 9.48
CA TRP A 295 7.08 -11.92 8.84
C TRP A 295 7.46 -12.83 7.68
N MET A 296 7.09 -14.11 7.70
CA MET A 296 7.42 -15.02 6.61
C MET A 296 6.59 -14.71 5.37
N SER A 297 5.31 -14.37 5.54
CA SER A 297 4.43 -13.99 4.43
C SER A 297 4.89 -12.67 3.81
N GLU A 298 5.05 -11.62 4.62
CA GLU A 298 5.43 -10.29 4.12
C GLU A 298 6.89 -10.26 3.66
N GLY A 299 7.81 -10.92 4.37
CA GLY A 299 9.21 -11.01 3.96
C GLY A 299 9.40 -11.74 2.64
N LEU A 300 8.59 -12.77 2.36
CA LEU A 300 8.62 -13.46 1.06
C LEU A 300 8.13 -12.54 -0.06
N ALA A 301 7.05 -11.79 0.18
CA ALA A 301 6.51 -10.85 -0.78
C ALA A 301 7.47 -9.69 -1.09
N GLU A 302 8.17 -9.16 -0.07
CA GLU A 302 9.23 -8.16 -0.27
C GLU A 302 10.45 -8.72 -1.01
N TYR A 303 10.84 -9.97 -0.70
CA TYR A 303 11.94 -10.66 -1.39
C TYR A 303 11.62 -10.86 -2.87
N VAL A 304 10.44 -11.38 -3.18
CA VAL A 304 10.01 -11.67 -4.56
C VAL A 304 9.79 -10.39 -5.37
N SER A 305 9.28 -9.32 -4.75
CA SER A 305 9.09 -8.03 -5.42
C SER A 305 10.40 -7.28 -5.70
N GLY A 306 11.54 -7.78 -5.21
CA GLY A 306 12.87 -7.18 -5.46
C GLY A 306 13.04 -5.86 -4.73
N ALA A 307 12.46 -5.73 -3.54
CA ALA A 307 12.51 -4.50 -2.75
C ALA A 307 13.88 -4.32 -2.05
N ASP A 308 14.97 -4.26 -2.81
CA ASP A 308 16.34 -4.10 -2.29
C ASP A 308 16.50 -2.84 -1.41
N GLN A 309 15.70 -1.80 -1.69
CA GLN A 309 15.63 -0.58 -0.87
C GLN A 309 15.21 -0.86 0.58
N ASN A 310 14.53 -1.97 0.85
CA ASN A 310 14.08 -2.33 2.19
C ASN A 310 15.23 -2.72 3.11
N LEU A 311 16.40 -3.12 2.60
CA LEU A 311 17.55 -3.38 3.50
C LEU A 311 18.10 -2.09 4.12
N TYR A 312 17.88 -0.92 3.51
CA TYR A 312 18.39 0.36 4.04
C TYR A 312 17.96 0.62 5.49
N TRP A 313 16.68 0.43 5.81
CA TRP A 313 16.14 0.68 7.15
C TRP A 313 16.59 -0.36 8.16
N ALA A 314 16.59 -1.64 7.77
CA ALA A 314 17.17 -2.69 8.59
C ALA A 314 18.64 -2.40 8.92
N CYS A 315 19.39 -1.87 7.95
CA CYS A 315 20.77 -1.48 8.11
C CYS A 315 20.99 -0.25 9.00
N ASP A 316 20.17 0.79 8.84
CA ASP A 316 20.22 1.95 9.71
C ASP A 316 19.91 1.56 11.17
N SER A 317 18.85 0.77 11.38
CA SER A 317 18.48 0.25 12.69
C SER A 317 19.52 -0.71 13.30
N ALA A 318 20.18 -1.53 12.48
CA ALA A 318 21.28 -2.39 12.93
C ALA A 318 22.44 -1.54 13.46
N ARG A 319 22.81 -0.46 12.76
CA ARG A 319 23.88 0.47 13.18
C ARG A 319 23.51 1.26 14.44
N SER A 320 22.23 1.59 14.64
CA SER A 320 21.76 2.30 15.83
C SER A 320 21.43 1.39 17.02
N GLY A 321 21.51 0.07 16.85
CA GLY A 321 21.20 -0.90 17.91
C GLY A 321 19.72 -1.00 18.25
N THR A 322 18.83 -0.73 17.29
CA THR A 322 17.37 -0.72 17.46
C THR A 322 16.70 -1.84 16.66
N ILE A 323 17.33 -3.01 16.59
CA ILE A 323 16.79 -4.17 15.88
C ILE A 323 15.58 -4.74 16.62
N ILE A 324 14.47 -4.93 15.89
CA ILE A 324 13.29 -5.65 16.39
C ILE A 324 13.66 -7.14 16.53
N PRO A 325 13.44 -7.77 17.70
CA PRO A 325 13.75 -9.18 17.88
C PRO A 325 12.87 -10.06 16.99
N ILE A 326 13.39 -11.22 16.57
CA ILE A 326 12.58 -12.22 15.86
C ILE A 326 11.48 -12.75 16.78
N LEU A 327 11.84 -13.03 18.04
CA LEU A 327 10.95 -13.52 19.08
C LEU A 327 11.15 -12.72 20.38
N ASP A 328 10.06 -12.19 20.93
CA ASP A 328 10.02 -11.53 22.23
C ASP A 328 9.44 -12.50 23.28
N GLU A 329 10.28 -12.90 24.23
CA GLU A 329 9.90 -13.78 25.34
C GLU A 329 9.61 -13.01 26.64
N SER A 330 9.72 -11.68 26.62
CA SER A 330 9.64 -10.84 27.83
C SER A 330 8.20 -10.59 28.31
N ASP A 331 7.24 -10.48 27.39
CA ASP A 331 5.82 -10.32 27.70
C ASP A 331 4.99 -11.41 27.00
N ALA A 332 4.06 -12.04 27.73
CA ALA A 332 3.22 -13.11 27.20
C ALA A 332 2.00 -12.60 26.40
N THR A 333 1.63 -11.35 26.59
CA THR A 333 0.39 -10.73 26.06
C THR A 333 0.71 -9.69 25.00
N TYR A 334 1.76 -8.91 25.22
CA TYR A 334 2.09 -7.77 24.39
C TYR A 334 3.42 -8.00 23.67
N LYS A 335 3.34 -8.68 22.52
CA LYS A 335 4.51 -9.12 21.74
C LYS A 335 5.00 -7.99 20.85
N GLN A 336 6.26 -7.59 20.99
CA GLN A 336 6.91 -6.63 20.10
C GLN A 336 8.03 -7.29 19.29
N ASP A 337 7.64 -8.26 18.46
CA ASP A 337 8.56 -9.08 17.68
C ASP A 337 8.04 -9.34 16.25
N LEU A 338 8.91 -9.88 15.40
CA LEU A 338 8.59 -10.19 14.01
C LEU A 338 7.62 -11.38 13.87
N MET A 339 7.60 -12.32 14.82
CA MET A 339 6.63 -13.41 14.84
C MET A 339 5.18 -12.91 15.01
N HIS A 340 5.00 -11.72 15.58
CA HIS A 340 3.72 -11.06 15.80
C HIS A 340 3.71 -9.65 15.18
N MET A 341 4.21 -9.54 13.94
CA MET A 341 4.46 -8.27 13.27
C MET A 341 3.27 -7.31 13.25
N TYR A 342 2.03 -7.82 13.14
CA TYR A 342 0.83 -6.97 13.15
C TYR A 342 0.41 -6.48 14.55
N LEU A 343 1.08 -6.90 15.62
CA LEU A 343 0.87 -6.41 16.99
C LEU A 343 1.84 -5.31 17.40
N LEU A 344 2.75 -4.90 16.51
CA LEU A 344 3.71 -3.82 16.78
C LEU A 344 3.00 -2.48 16.95
N ASP A 345 3.24 -1.77 18.06
CA ASP A 345 2.66 -0.43 18.29
C ASP A 345 3.37 0.66 17.49
N GLN A 346 4.63 0.43 17.12
CA GLN A 346 5.50 1.35 16.39
C GLN A 346 6.34 0.58 15.36
N ASP A 347 7.02 1.30 14.46
CA ASP A 347 8.03 0.73 13.56
C ASP A 347 7.51 -0.34 12.56
N PHE A 348 6.23 -0.28 12.22
CA PHE A 348 5.62 -1.20 11.24
C PHE A 348 6.35 -1.17 9.87
N GLY A 349 6.77 -0.01 9.36
CA GLY A 349 7.58 0.02 8.13
C GLY A 349 8.95 -0.67 8.27
N LEU A 350 9.56 -0.60 9.45
CA LEU A 350 10.84 -1.24 9.73
C LEU A 350 10.70 -2.77 9.85
N SER A 351 9.55 -3.27 10.28
CA SER A 351 9.33 -4.70 10.40
C SER A 351 9.30 -5.41 9.04
N TYR A 352 8.81 -4.76 7.97
CA TYR A 352 8.91 -5.29 6.60
C TYR A 352 10.36 -5.39 6.13
N SER A 353 11.18 -4.38 6.46
CA SER A 353 12.62 -4.41 6.21
C SER A 353 13.34 -5.57 6.91
N PHE A 354 12.99 -5.87 8.16
CA PHE A 354 13.54 -7.04 8.85
C PHE A 354 12.96 -8.37 8.37
N ALA A 355 11.68 -8.41 8.02
CA ALA A 355 11.04 -9.59 7.42
C ALA A 355 11.73 -9.96 6.09
N HIS A 356 11.95 -8.98 5.21
CA HIS A 356 12.74 -9.14 3.99
C HIS A 356 14.15 -9.67 4.29
N SER A 357 14.85 -9.04 5.24
CA SER A 357 16.24 -9.41 5.56
C SER A 357 16.36 -10.84 6.11
N LEU A 358 15.38 -11.30 6.90
CA LEU A 358 15.33 -12.69 7.37
C LEU A 358 15.10 -13.69 6.24
N VAL A 359 14.22 -13.37 5.29
CA VAL A 359 14.01 -14.23 4.11
C VAL A 359 15.27 -14.27 3.26
N SER A 360 15.87 -13.13 2.94
CA SER A 360 17.13 -13.05 2.19
C SER A 360 18.25 -13.84 2.86
N PHE A 361 18.46 -13.64 4.16
CA PHE A 361 19.41 -14.42 4.95
C PHE A 361 19.15 -15.92 4.86
N THR A 362 17.88 -16.34 5.00
CA THR A 362 17.49 -17.75 4.94
C THR A 362 17.81 -18.35 3.57
N VAL A 363 17.42 -17.64 2.50
CA VAL A 363 17.61 -18.07 1.11
C VAL A 363 19.09 -18.17 0.77
N GLU A 364 19.90 -17.21 1.17
CA GLU A 364 21.34 -17.20 0.89
C GLU A 364 22.11 -18.27 1.65
N ASN A 365 21.74 -18.56 2.90
CA ASN A 365 22.56 -19.39 3.79
C ASN A 365 22.04 -20.83 3.96
N TYR A 366 20.79 -21.10 3.60
CA TYR A 366 20.14 -22.38 3.90
C TYR A 366 19.55 -23.09 2.67
N GLY A 367 20.14 -22.86 1.49
CA GLY A 367 19.83 -23.65 0.29
C GLY A 367 18.73 -23.07 -0.59
N GLY A 368 18.64 -21.74 -0.68
CA GLY A 368 17.66 -21.08 -1.53
C GLY A 368 16.26 -21.05 -0.90
N LEU A 369 15.24 -20.89 -1.75
CA LEU A 369 13.84 -20.94 -1.31
C LEU A 369 13.45 -22.28 -0.68
N ASP A 370 14.11 -23.38 -1.05
CA ASP A 370 13.91 -24.68 -0.39
C ASP A 370 14.23 -24.61 1.11
N GLY A 371 15.22 -23.81 1.50
CA GLY A 371 15.55 -23.53 2.91
C GLY A 371 14.44 -22.78 3.64
N PHE A 372 13.88 -21.76 2.98
CA PHE A 372 12.74 -21.01 3.50
C PHE A 372 11.50 -21.91 3.69
N TRP A 373 11.15 -22.70 2.68
CA TRP A 373 10.01 -23.63 2.77
C TRP A 373 10.24 -24.72 3.81
N LYS A 374 11.49 -25.17 4.00
CA LYS A 374 11.82 -26.13 5.06
C LYS A 374 11.57 -25.54 6.45
N LEU A 375 11.91 -24.27 6.67
CA LEU A 375 11.60 -23.56 7.92
C LEU A 375 10.09 -23.38 8.11
N ALA A 376 9.37 -22.98 7.07
CA ALA A 376 7.92 -22.79 7.09
C ALA A 376 7.18 -24.08 7.51
N ASN A 377 7.51 -25.20 6.86
CA ASN A 377 6.95 -26.52 7.17
C ASN A 377 7.28 -26.95 8.61
N ALA A 378 8.51 -26.70 9.06
CA ALA A 378 8.90 -27.02 10.42
C ALA A 378 8.11 -26.21 11.45
N LEU A 379 7.90 -24.91 11.19
CA LEU A 379 7.12 -24.02 12.04
C LEU A 379 5.64 -24.44 12.13
N ASP A 380 5.02 -24.78 11.00
CA ASP A 380 3.64 -25.27 10.96
C ASP A 380 3.49 -26.56 11.78
N THR A 381 4.49 -27.44 11.72
CA THR A 381 4.50 -28.72 12.45
C THR A 381 4.72 -28.53 13.95
N THR A 382 5.66 -27.66 14.36
CA THR A 382 6.04 -27.52 15.78
C THR A 382 5.21 -26.50 16.53
N SER A 383 4.64 -25.51 15.83
CA SER A 383 4.06 -24.28 16.40
C SER A 383 5.02 -23.58 17.39
N ASP A 384 6.32 -23.76 17.20
CA ASP A 384 7.40 -23.27 18.08
C ASP A 384 8.60 -22.94 17.21
N PHE A 385 8.92 -21.65 17.10
CA PHE A 385 9.95 -21.15 16.19
C PHE A 385 11.34 -21.67 16.54
N LYS A 386 11.66 -21.82 17.83
CA LYS A 386 12.97 -22.34 18.24
C LYS A 386 13.15 -23.79 17.81
N LYS A 387 12.11 -24.62 17.99
CA LYS A 387 12.10 -26.00 17.50
C LYS A 387 12.08 -26.07 15.97
N ALA A 388 11.42 -25.13 15.31
CA ALA A 388 11.35 -25.06 13.84
C ALA A 388 12.75 -24.83 13.24
N VAL A 389 13.49 -23.85 13.75
CA VAL A 389 14.89 -23.57 13.35
C VAL A 389 15.77 -24.80 13.54
N GLN A 390 15.69 -25.44 14.72
CA GLN A 390 16.47 -26.64 15.01
C GLN A 390 16.12 -27.81 14.09
N SER A 391 14.83 -28.01 13.78
CA SER A 391 14.37 -29.06 12.88
C SER A 391 14.75 -28.78 11.42
N ALA A 392 14.65 -27.53 10.97
CA ALA A 392 14.95 -27.14 9.61
C ALA A 392 16.45 -27.12 9.32
N PHE A 393 17.26 -26.56 10.22
CA PHE A 393 18.65 -26.24 9.93
C PHE A 393 19.68 -26.95 10.81
N GLY A 394 19.23 -27.64 11.87
CA GLY A 394 20.13 -28.37 12.76
C GLY A 394 20.91 -27.49 13.74
N ILE A 395 20.59 -26.19 13.82
CA ILE A 395 21.22 -25.22 14.74
C ILE A 395 20.20 -24.68 15.75
N SER A 396 20.69 -24.08 16.85
CA SER A 396 19.78 -23.44 17.81
C SER A 396 19.21 -22.13 17.24
N TYR A 397 18.11 -21.66 17.85
CA TYR A 397 17.56 -20.34 17.56
C TYR A 397 18.57 -19.23 17.82
N GLU A 398 19.31 -19.32 18.92
CA GLU A 398 20.29 -18.29 19.30
C GLU A 398 21.43 -18.21 18.27
N GLU A 399 21.87 -19.35 17.74
CA GLU A 399 22.85 -19.38 16.65
C GLU A 399 22.28 -18.79 15.35
N TYR A 400 21.01 -19.07 15.04
CA TYR A 400 20.33 -18.52 13.87
C TYR A 400 20.16 -16.99 13.96
N ASP A 401 19.64 -16.48 15.08
CA ASP A 401 19.47 -15.03 15.33
C ASP A 401 20.81 -14.30 15.29
N GLN A 402 21.86 -14.86 15.91
CA GLN A 402 23.20 -14.29 15.86
C GLN A 402 23.74 -14.22 14.42
N LYS A 403 23.64 -15.33 13.67
CA LYS A 403 24.12 -15.36 12.27
C LYS A 403 23.36 -14.41 11.37
N TRP A 404 22.05 -14.26 11.56
CA TRP A 404 21.25 -13.29 10.82
C TRP A 404 21.72 -11.85 11.11
N ARG A 405 21.96 -11.50 12.38
CA ARG A 405 22.46 -10.17 12.76
C ARG A 405 23.84 -9.90 12.15
N GLU A 406 24.75 -10.86 12.23
CA GLU A 406 26.09 -10.77 11.62
C GLU A 406 25.99 -10.61 10.09
N TRP A 407 25.10 -11.37 9.44
CA TRP A 407 24.84 -11.24 8.02
C TRP A 407 24.29 -9.84 7.69
N LEU A 408 23.30 -9.36 8.45
CA LEU A 408 22.69 -8.05 8.25
C LEU A 408 23.73 -6.94 8.37
N GLU A 409 24.56 -6.95 9.41
CA GLU A 409 25.67 -6.01 9.56
C GLU A 409 26.62 -6.01 8.35
N GLY A 410 26.85 -7.19 7.75
CA GLY A 410 27.65 -7.35 6.53
C GLY A 410 27.02 -6.74 5.27
N GLN A 411 25.71 -6.48 5.25
CA GLN A 411 25.01 -5.89 4.10
C GLN A 411 25.08 -4.35 4.05
N CYS A 412 25.51 -3.67 5.12
CA CYS A 412 25.16 -2.27 5.37
C CYS A 412 26.10 -1.16 4.87
#